data_AF-A0A1B8ZSN1-F1
#
_entry.id   AF-A0A1B8ZSN1-F1
#
_cell.length_a   1.000
_cell.length_b   1.000
_cell.length_c   1.000
_cell.angle_alpha   90.00
_cell.angle_beta   90.00
_cell.angle_gamma   90.00
#
_symmetry.space_group_name_H-M   'P 1'
#
loop_
_entity.id
_entity.type
_entity.pdbx_description
1 polymer ?
#
loop_
_entity_poly.entity_id
_entity_poly.type
_entity_poly.pdbx_seq_one_letter_code
_entity_poly.pdbx_strand_id
1 'polypeptide(L)'
;MNKNKNGNTGTSMMKSLFFIFSILISCSYYSQTSEAKNAEELITKQYNSFNLKGTDPDISEVKKLIKQSEQLNFTEGTLRGLIMLQRLAIRKGDYKLADNYTEQAEKIANARGYGYKLTAVYFNKANAYLKLKMYKEAKAMVDKAIAISQTNPDKIDRQLWASQKYSFLAGVSAEFNKHDSIVYYTRKSLATVEAIPTGNMTEHQKIIYYHFLIFQTMNMGISCTESLKPPRPDLAEAYFKKALSYSATHPQYFKRAGMEVYESVSNFYFEQKDYAKAVEYSKKVLELEKSNRKVEERLLALGRLKDAYGILKNDEEERKYLKLYTALKDSTDSVERKAIVNDARNQISKSKKETSAEYQKDRKNIFLISAGVIMVIIAGAWQYSLSGKRKYRKKYDQLISKLNSENAVQESETEKKETAYNYAIYSETEQKLLRKLQTFEASDKFLKPEISLNLLASQFKTNVTYLSKIINKSKNQNFNNYINSLRIHYITNKLYNEKKYREYKISYLAEECGYASTQVFVIAFKNEHGVTPSYFIKHLKNDSDIPERTGSEVADQAI
;
A
#
# COMPACT_ATOMS: atom_id res chain seq x y z
N MET A 1 -51.22 -47.06 -44.18
CA MET A 1 -50.02 -46.20 -44.13
C MET A 1 -50.43 -44.80 -43.70
N ASN A 2 -50.22 -44.41 -42.44
CA ASN A 2 -50.19 -42.98 -42.09
C ASN A 2 -49.40 -42.79 -40.78
N LYS A 3 -48.15 -42.32 -40.91
CA LYS A 3 -47.25 -41.98 -39.80
C LYS A 3 -47.13 -40.45 -39.73
N ASN A 4 -47.33 -39.93 -38.52
CA ASN A 4 -46.67 -38.78 -37.91
C ASN A 4 -46.31 -37.56 -38.80
N LYS A 5 -47.17 -36.54 -38.77
CA LYS A 5 -46.79 -35.13 -38.94
C LYS A 5 -47.65 -34.29 -38.00
N ASN A 6 -47.25 -34.09 -36.74
CA ASN A 6 -47.85 -33.05 -35.86
C ASN A 6 -46.99 -32.69 -34.64
N GLY A 7 -45.65 -32.82 -34.72
CA GLY A 7 -44.75 -32.56 -33.59
C GLY A 7 -43.81 -31.35 -33.71
N ASN A 8 -43.87 -30.54 -34.78
CA ASN A 8 -42.78 -29.60 -35.10
C ASN A 8 -43.18 -28.11 -35.26
N THR A 9 -44.46 -27.76 -35.09
CA THR A 9 -44.96 -26.39 -35.33
C THR A 9 -44.89 -25.51 -34.07
N GLY A 10 -45.16 -26.05 -32.89
CA GLY A 10 -45.09 -25.30 -31.61
C GLY A 10 -43.68 -24.84 -31.24
N THR A 11 -42.67 -25.70 -31.43
CA THR A 11 -41.26 -25.39 -31.17
C THR A 11 -40.68 -24.36 -32.15
N SER A 12 -41.17 -24.32 -33.39
CA SER A 12 -40.77 -23.32 -34.39
C SER A 12 -41.32 -21.92 -34.06
N MET A 13 -42.58 -21.85 -33.63
CA MET A 13 -43.24 -20.60 -33.26
C MET A 13 -42.62 -19.98 -32.00
N MET A 14 -42.30 -20.80 -31.00
CA MET A 14 -41.64 -20.36 -29.76
C MET A 14 -40.22 -19.84 -30.00
N LYS A 15 -39.45 -20.49 -30.90
CA LYS A 15 -38.13 -20.01 -31.33
C LYS A 15 -38.20 -18.68 -32.09
N SER A 16 -39.22 -18.51 -32.94
CA SER A 16 -39.45 -17.26 -33.67
C SER A 16 -39.81 -16.10 -32.74
N LEU A 17 -40.69 -16.33 -31.75
CA LEU A 17 -41.03 -15.34 -30.72
C LEU A 17 -39.83 -14.95 -29.85
N PHE A 18 -38.99 -15.91 -29.45
CA PHE A 18 -37.77 -15.62 -28.68
C PHE A 18 -36.75 -14.83 -29.50
N PHE A 19 -36.65 -15.10 -30.80
CA PHE A 19 -35.77 -14.37 -31.72
C PHE A 19 -36.26 -12.93 -31.93
N ILE A 20 -37.56 -12.71 -32.13
CA ILE A 20 -38.16 -11.37 -32.25
C ILE A 20 -38.02 -10.59 -30.93
N PHE A 21 -38.23 -11.23 -29.79
CA PHE A 21 -38.03 -10.60 -28.48
C PHE A 21 -36.58 -10.23 -28.22
N SER A 22 -35.63 -11.09 -28.62
CA SER A 22 -34.19 -10.80 -28.55
C SER A 22 -33.80 -9.64 -29.47
N ILE A 23 -34.38 -9.57 -30.68
CA ILE A 23 -34.18 -8.44 -31.60
C ILE A 23 -34.74 -7.15 -30.99
N LEU A 24 -35.94 -7.16 -30.42
CA LEU A 24 -36.54 -5.98 -29.79
C LEU A 24 -35.74 -5.49 -28.56
N ILE A 25 -35.22 -6.40 -27.74
CA ILE A 25 -34.30 -6.05 -26.64
C ILE A 25 -33.00 -5.47 -27.20
N SER A 26 -32.43 -6.08 -28.25
CA SER A 26 -31.20 -5.57 -28.85
C SER A 26 -31.38 -4.21 -29.52
N CYS A 27 -32.52 -3.95 -30.18
CA CYS A 27 -32.86 -2.67 -30.80
C CYS A 27 -33.16 -1.59 -29.76
N SER A 28 -33.86 -1.90 -28.68
CA SER A 28 -34.12 -0.96 -27.58
C SER A 28 -32.84 -0.63 -26.81
N TYR A 29 -31.97 -1.62 -26.58
CA TYR A 29 -30.64 -1.40 -26.00
C TYR A 29 -29.73 -0.58 -26.93
N TYR A 30 -29.76 -0.84 -28.25
CA TYR A 30 -29.01 -0.07 -29.24
C TYR A 30 -29.51 1.38 -29.33
N SER A 31 -30.83 1.60 -29.28
CA SER A 31 -31.43 2.94 -29.27
C SER A 31 -31.03 3.72 -28.02
N GLN A 32 -31.14 3.12 -26.83
CA GLN A 32 -30.74 3.76 -25.57
C GLN A 32 -29.24 4.08 -25.52
N THR A 33 -28.39 3.19 -26.02
CA THR A 33 -26.94 3.43 -26.08
C THR A 33 -26.55 4.49 -27.11
N SER A 34 -27.29 4.60 -28.21
CA SER A 34 -27.12 5.68 -29.19
C SER A 34 -27.53 7.04 -28.63
N GLU A 35 -28.68 7.13 -27.96
CA GLU A 35 -29.14 8.36 -27.29
C GLU A 35 -28.19 8.83 -26.18
N ALA A 36 -27.70 7.90 -25.36
CA ALA A 36 -26.72 8.21 -24.32
C ALA A 36 -25.42 8.78 -24.91
N LYS A 37 -24.88 8.16 -25.97
CA LYS A 37 -23.68 8.66 -26.67
C LYS A 37 -23.89 10.05 -27.26
N ASN A 38 -25.04 10.31 -27.86
CA ASN A 38 -25.37 11.64 -28.39
C ASN A 38 -25.43 12.70 -27.28
N ALA A 39 -25.96 12.35 -26.10
CA ALA A 39 -25.99 13.23 -24.94
C ALA A 39 -24.58 13.52 -24.39
N GLU A 40 -23.72 12.50 -24.28
CA GLU A 40 -22.31 12.67 -23.88
C GLU A 40 -21.53 13.58 -24.85
N GLU A 41 -21.77 13.44 -26.15
CA GLU A 41 -21.18 14.30 -27.18
C GLU A 41 -21.65 15.74 -27.04
N LEU A 42 -22.94 15.97 -26.80
CA LEU A 42 -23.51 17.30 -26.58
C LEU A 42 -22.89 17.98 -25.34
N ILE A 43 -22.79 17.25 -24.22
CA ILE A 43 -22.13 17.73 -23.00
C ILE A 43 -20.67 18.09 -23.29
N THR A 44 -19.96 17.23 -24.03
CA THR A 44 -18.58 17.47 -24.44
C THR A 44 -18.44 18.74 -25.28
N LYS A 45 -19.34 18.96 -26.25
CA LYS A 45 -19.39 20.18 -27.07
C LYS A 45 -19.65 21.42 -26.22
N GLN A 46 -20.54 21.35 -25.23
CA GLN A 46 -20.81 22.47 -24.32
C GLN A 46 -19.56 22.83 -23.49
N TYR A 47 -18.87 21.85 -22.91
CA TYR A 47 -17.60 22.09 -22.22
C TYR A 47 -16.53 22.68 -23.14
N ASN A 48 -16.41 22.20 -24.37
CA ASN A 48 -15.48 22.76 -25.35
C ASN A 48 -15.83 24.22 -25.67
N SER A 49 -17.12 24.55 -25.82
CA SER A 49 -17.58 25.91 -26.09
C SER A 49 -17.17 26.90 -25.00
N PHE A 50 -17.21 26.50 -23.72
CA PHE A 50 -16.75 27.34 -22.62
C PHE A 50 -15.27 27.69 -22.75
N ASN A 51 -14.42 26.72 -23.13
CA ASN A 51 -12.99 26.98 -23.31
C ASN A 51 -12.68 27.82 -24.57
N LEU A 52 -13.58 27.87 -25.54
CA LEU A 52 -13.46 28.64 -26.80
C LEU A 52 -14.00 30.09 -26.69
N LYS A 53 -14.98 30.34 -25.80
CA LYS A 53 -15.53 31.69 -25.61
C LYS A 53 -14.48 32.69 -25.14
N GLY A 54 -13.39 32.21 -24.52
CA GLY A 54 -12.35 33.06 -23.93
C GLY A 54 -12.74 33.63 -22.57
N THR A 55 -13.97 33.39 -22.12
CA THR A 55 -14.55 33.92 -20.88
C THR A 55 -14.78 32.78 -19.90
N ASP A 56 -14.81 33.11 -18.61
CA ASP A 56 -15.15 32.12 -17.59
C ASP A 56 -16.63 31.74 -17.68
N PRO A 57 -16.96 30.43 -17.69
CA PRO A 57 -18.35 30.02 -17.71
C PRO A 57 -19.01 30.28 -16.37
N ASP A 58 -20.34 30.39 -16.40
CA ASP A 58 -21.12 30.44 -15.17
C ASP A 58 -20.95 29.12 -14.39
N ILE A 59 -20.65 29.23 -13.10
CA ILE A 59 -20.56 28.10 -12.18
C ILE A 59 -21.86 27.29 -12.18
N SER A 60 -23.02 27.95 -12.32
CA SER A 60 -24.33 27.31 -12.36
C SER A 60 -24.46 26.37 -13.57
N GLU A 61 -24.02 26.82 -14.75
CA GLU A 61 -24.00 26.03 -15.98
C GLU A 61 -23.05 24.84 -15.89
N VAL A 62 -21.85 25.04 -15.33
CA VAL A 62 -20.88 23.95 -15.12
C VAL A 62 -21.46 22.89 -14.16
N LYS A 63 -22.07 23.31 -13.05
CA LYS A 63 -22.74 22.38 -12.11
C LYS A 63 -23.90 21.63 -12.76
N LYS A 64 -24.66 22.28 -13.64
CA LYS A 64 -25.74 21.63 -14.41
C LYS A 64 -25.18 20.52 -15.29
N LEU A 65 -24.09 20.76 -16.01
CA LEU A 65 -23.43 19.75 -16.84
C LEU A 65 -22.84 18.59 -16.03
N ILE A 66 -22.29 18.86 -14.85
CA ILE A 66 -21.83 17.83 -13.92
C ILE A 66 -22.99 16.91 -13.55
N LYS A 67 -24.13 17.48 -13.12
CA LYS A 67 -25.32 16.71 -12.75
C LYS A 67 -25.86 15.87 -13.92
N GLN A 68 -25.89 16.43 -15.12
CA GLN A 68 -26.27 15.68 -16.33
C GLN A 68 -25.30 14.54 -16.62
N SER A 69 -23.99 14.77 -16.45
CA SER A 69 -22.97 13.74 -16.64
C SER A 69 -23.11 12.60 -15.62
N GLU A 70 -23.40 12.93 -14.36
CA GLU A 70 -23.65 11.95 -13.30
C GLU A 70 -24.89 11.08 -13.60
N GLN A 71 -25.99 11.70 -14.06
CA GLN A 71 -27.20 10.99 -14.48
C GLN A 71 -26.95 10.01 -15.62
N LEU A 72 -26.01 10.33 -16.52
CA LEU A 72 -25.62 9.49 -17.65
C LEU A 72 -24.50 8.49 -17.31
N ASN A 73 -23.98 8.48 -16.08
CA ASN A 73 -22.75 7.76 -15.70
C ASN A 73 -21.51 8.16 -16.53
N PHE A 74 -21.54 9.34 -17.15
CA PHE A 74 -20.48 9.88 -18.00
C PHE A 74 -19.34 10.47 -17.15
N THR A 75 -18.47 9.59 -16.65
CA THR A 75 -17.39 9.95 -15.72
C THR A 75 -16.47 11.06 -16.27
N GLU A 76 -16.20 11.05 -17.57
CA GLU A 76 -15.38 12.07 -18.22
C GLU A 76 -16.02 13.47 -18.12
N GLY A 77 -17.33 13.57 -18.34
CA GLY A 77 -18.05 14.84 -18.20
C GLY A 77 -18.04 15.37 -16.79
N THR A 78 -18.20 14.50 -15.79
CA THR A 78 -18.11 14.85 -14.37
C THR A 78 -16.71 15.38 -14.02
N LEU A 79 -15.66 14.67 -14.44
CA LEU A 79 -14.27 15.08 -14.18
C LEU A 79 -13.94 16.43 -14.86
N ARG A 80 -14.36 16.64 -16.11
CA ARG A 80 -14.18 17.92 -16.80
C ARG A 80 -14.82 19.07 -16.04
N GLY A 81 -16.06 18.91 -15.58
CA GLY A 81 -16.75 19.92 -14.80
C GLY A 81 -16.03 20.23 -13.48
N LEU A 82 -15.59 19.22 -12.74
CA LEU A 82 -14.85 19.40 -11.49
C LEU A 82 -13.51 20.13 -11.72
N ILE A 83 -12.76 19.78 -12.76
CA ILE A 83 -11.52 20.47 -13.15
C ILE A 83 -11.82 21.95 -13.50
N MET A 84 -12.94 22.22 -14.17
CA MET A 84 -13.34 23.58 -14.49
C MET A 84 -13.69 24.39 -13.24
N LEU A 85 -14.49 23.83 -12.33
CA LEU A 85 -14.83 24.47 -11.05
C LEU A 85 -13.60 24.70 -10.18
N GLN A 86 -12.66 23.77 -10.14
CA GLN A 86 -11.37 23.92 -9.46
C GLN A 86 -10.60 25.15 -9.98
N ARG A 87 -10.47 25.29 -11.32
CA ARG A 87 -9.78 26.45 -11.92
C ARG A 87 -10.49 27.77 -11.64
N LEU A 88 -11.82 27.77 -11.60
CA LEU A 88 -12.61 28.95 -11.26
C LEU A 88 -12.43 29.35 -9.80
N ALA A 89 -12.44 28.39 -8.89
CA ALA A 89 -12.19 28.62 -7.46
C ALA A 89 -10.78 29.18 -7.21
N ILE A 90 -9.74 28.59 -7.84
CA ILE A 90 -8.35 29.10 -7.74
C ILE A 90 -8.26 30.55 -8.23
N ARG A 91 -8.91 30.90 -9.35
CA ARG A 91 -8.87 32.27 -9.88
C ARG A 91 -9.57 33.28 -8.98
N LYS A 92 -10.61 32.86 -8.25
CA LYS A 92 -11.27 33.67 -7.22
C LYS A 92 -10.50 33.71 -5.89
N GLY A 93 -9.39 32.98 -5.77
CA GLY A 93 -8.62 32.87 -4.53
C GLY A 93 -9.23 31.93 -3.49
N ASP A 94 -10.27 31.17 -3.83
CA ASP A 94 -10.91 30.20 -2.94
C ASP A 94 -10.21 28.83 -3.06
N TYR A 95 -9.05 28.71 -2.43
CA TYR A 95 -8.22 27.50 -2.48
C TYR A 95 -8.85 26.32 -1.73
N LYS A 96 -9.64 26.57 -0.68
CA LYS A 96 -10.36 25.52 0.06
C LYS A 96 -11.42 24.85 -0.81
N LEU A 97 -12.20 25.66 -1.52
CA LEU A 97 -13.18 25.13 -2.47
C LEU A 97 -12.50 24.40 -3.64
N ALA A 98 -11.35 24.90 -4.11
CA ALA A 98 -10.56 24.21 -5.13
C ALA A 98 -10.03 22.85 -4.65
N ASP A 99 -9.59 22.74 -3.40
CA ASP A 99 -9.17 21.46 -2.81
C ASP A 99 -10.35 20.49 -2.66
N ASN A 100 -11.54 20.97 -2.28
CA ASN A 100 -12.74 20.13 -2.26
C ASN A 100 -13.07 19.55 -3.66
N TYR A 101 -13.03 20.37 -4.71
CA TYR A 101 -13.22 19.87 -6.08
C TYR A 101 -12.11 18.90 -6.50
N THR A 102 -10.90 19.05 -5.97
CA THR A 102 -9.80 18.10 -6.18
C THR A 102 -10.10 16.75 -5.57
N GLU A 103 -10.53 16.71 -4.30
CA GLU A 103 -10.87 15.48 -3.59
C GLU A 103 -12.01 14.72 -4.28
N GLN A 104 -13.05 15.44 -4.73
CA GLN A 104 -14.14 14.86 -5.52
C GLN A 104 -13.62 14.22 -6.82
N ALA A 105 -12.76 14.93 -7.55
CA ALA A 105 -12.18 14.41 -8.79
C ALA A 105 -11.29 13.19 -8.54
N GLU A 106 -10.43 13.23 -7.51
CA GLU A 106 -9.57 12.11 -7.12
C GLU A 106 -10.40 10.86 -6.77
N LYS A 107 -11.45 11.01 -5.97
CA LYS A 107 -12.35 9.92 -5.60
C LYS A 107 -12.97 9.25 -6.83
N ILE A 108 -13.50 10.05 -7.75
CA ILE A 108 -14.16 9.54 -8.97
C ILE A 108 -13.16 8.89 -9.92
N ALA A 109 -12.02 9.53 -10.15
CA ALA A 109 -11.01 9.03 -11.09
C ALA A 109 -10.39 7.72 -10.59
N ASN A 110 -10.06 7.63 -9.30
CA ASN A 110 -9.46 6.42 -8.71
C ASN A 110 -10.43 5.23 -8.73
N ALA A 111 -11.71 5.47 -8.43
CA ALA A 111 -12.73 4.43 -8.46
C ALA A 111 -12.97 3.82 -9.87
N ARG A 112 -12.56 4.53 -10.94
CA ARG A 112 -12.79 4.14 -12.34
C ARG A 112 -11.51 3.88 -13.13
N GLY A 113 -10.34 3.86 -12.48
CA GLY A 113 -9.05 3.64 -13.16
C GLY A 113 -8.60 4.79 -14.08
N TYR A 114 -9.17 5.98 -13.94
CA TYR A 114 -8.90 7.16 -14.77
C TYR A 114 -7.88 8.12 -14.15
N GLY A 115 -6.91 7.59 -13.39
CA GLY A 115 -5.92 8.42 -12.69
C GLY A 115 -5.21 9.44 -13.57
N TYR A 116 -4.92 9.11 -14.84
CA TYR A 116 -4.27 10.02 -15.80
C TYR A 116 -5.08 11.29 -16.09
N LYS A 117 -6.41 11.27 -15.90
CA LYS A 117 -7.28 12.45 -16.11
C LYS A 117 -7.13 13.51 -15.02
N LEU A 118 -6.50 13.16 -13.89
CA LEU A 118 -6.15 14.10 -12.83
C LEU A 118 -4.92 14.95 -13.18
N THR A 119 -4.28 14.75 -14.34
CA THR A 119 -3.07 15.51 -14.73
C THR A 119 -3.32 17.02 -14.69
N ALA A 120 -4.45 17.47 -15.25
CA ALA A 120 -4.85 18.88 -15.22
C ALA A 120 -5.08 19.39 -13.79
N VAL A 121 -5.68 18.56 -12.92
CA VAL A 121 -5.96 18.90 -11.51
C VAL A 121 -4.67 19.24 -10.77
N TYR A 122 -3.64 18.41 -10.93
CA TYR A 122 -2.36 18.63 -10.25
C TYR A 122 -1.57 19.79 -10.84
N PHE A 123 -1.62 20.03 -12.16
CA PHE A 123 -1.04 21.25 -12.74
C PHE A 123 -1.73 22.51 -12.22
N ASN A 124 -3.06 22.51 -12.08
CA ASN A 124 -3.79 23.63 -11.48
C ASN A 124 -3.33 23.88 -10.04
N LYS A 125 -3.19 22.81 -9.23
CA LYS A 125 -2.65 22.93 -7.86
C LYS A 125 -1.22 23.43 -7.84
N ALA A 126 -0.37 22.97 -8.75
CA ALA A 126 0.99 23.44 -8.86
C ALA A 126 1.05 24.95 -9.14
N ASN A 127 0.25 25.42 -10.09
CA ASN A 127 0.15 26.85 -10.41
C ASN A 127 -0.41 27.66 -9.23
N ALA A 128 -1.41 27.13 -8.52
CA ALA A 128 -1.93 27.75 -7.29
C ALA A 128 -0.83 27.88 -6.22
N TYR A 129 -0.09 26.81 -5.94
CA TYR A 129 1.01 26.84 -4.99
C TYR A 129 2.15 27.76 -5.44
N LEU A 130 2.42 27.86 -6.74
CA LEU A 130 3.39 28.80 -7.28
C LEU A 130 2.99 30.26 -7.00
N LYS A 131 1.72 30.63 -7.24
CA LYS A 131 1.18 31.95 -6.87
C LYS A 131 1.25 32.22 -5.36
N LEU A 132 1.10 31.17 -4.56
CA LEU A 132 1.30 31.20 -3.13
C LEU A 132 2.77 31.07 -2.72
N LYS A 133 3.76 31.13 -3.63
CA LYS A 133 5.21 30.97 -3.32
C LYS A 133 5.55 29.69 -2.52
N MET A 134 4.71 28.66 -2.60
CA MET A 134 4.90 27.36 -1.97
C MET A 134 5.65 26.45 -2.95
N TYR A 135 6.91 26.77 -3.24
CA TYR A 135 7.66 26.19 -4.36
C TYR A 135 7.87 24.68 -4.24
N LYS A 136 8.09 24.16 -3.02
CA LYS A 136 8.27 22.74 -2.76
C LYS A 136 7.00 21.95 -3.09
N GLU A 137 5.86 22.46 -2.65
CA GLU A 137 4.55 21.90 -2.95
C GLU A 137 4.20 21.97 -4.43
N ALA A 138 4.49 23.12 -5.04
CA ALA A 138 4.24 23.32 -6.46
C ALA A 138 5.01 22.28 -7.29
N LYS A 139 6.29 22.07 -6.97
CA LYS A 139 7.12 21.03 -7.61
C LYS A 139 6.56 19.62 -7.36
N ALA A 140 6.19 19.29 -6.13
CA ALA A 140 5.63 17.97 -5.82
C ALA A 140 4.34 17.67 -6.60
N MET A 141 3.48 18.67 -6.79
CA MET A 141 2.28 18.52 -7.62
C MET A 141 2.61 18.31 -9.09
N VAL A 142 3.61 19.02 -9.63
CA VAL A 142 4.07 18.79 -11.01
C VAL A 142 4.66 17.39 -11.17
N ASP A 143 5.54 16.96 -10.27
CA ASP A 143 6.13 15.62 -10.34
C ASP A 143 5.04 14.54 -10.32
N LYS A 144 4.00 14.71 -9.48
CA LYS A 144 2.80 13.84 -9.47
C LYS A 144 2.06 13.90 -10.80
N ALA A 145 1.80 15.10 -11.35
CA ALA A 145 1.13 15.31 -12.63
C ALA A 145 1.85 14.58 -13.78
N ILE A 146 3.18 14.65 -13.82
CA ILE A 146 3.99 14.00 -14.86
C ILE A 146 3.95 12.48 -14.73
N ALA A 147 4.10 11.96 -13.51
CA ALA A 147 4.05 10.52 -13.28
C ALA A 147 2.73 9.93 -13.77
N ILE A 148 1.60 10.59 -13.49
CA ILE A 148 0.30 10.11 -13.96
C ILE A 148 0.02 10.42 -15.43
N SER A 149 0.58 11.49 -15.99
CA SER A 149 0.35 11.81 -17.41
C SER A 149 0.98 10.76 -18.31
N GLN A 150 2.08 10.15 -17.89
CA GLN A 150 2.76 9.08 -18.63
C GLN A 150 1.90 7.82 -18.79
N THR A 151 0.91 7.60 -17.92
CA THR A 151 -0.01 6.46 -18.01
C THR A 151 -1.21 6.72 -18.93
N ASN A 152 -1.37 7.95 -19.45
CA ASN A 152 -2.41 8.26 -20.43
C ASN A 152 -2.14 7.47 -21.72
N PRO A 153 -3.09 6.68 -22.26
CA PRO A 153 -2.91 5.94 -23.50
C PRO A 153 -2.72 6.85 -24.74
N ASP A 154 -3.28 8.06 -24.73
CA ASP A 154 -3.21 8.99 -25.86
C ASP A 154 -1.84 9.71 -25.92
N LYS A 155 -1.14 9.56 -27.05
CA LYS A 155 0.20 10.14 -27.26
C LYS A 155 0.16 11.66 -27.38
N ILE A 156 -0.87 12.24 -27.99
CA ILE A 156 -1.04 13.68 -28.16
C ILE A 156 -1.20 14.30 -26.77
N ASP A 157 -2.05 13.72 -25.92
CA ASP A 157 -2.22 14.20 -24.55
C ASP A 157 -0.91 14.15 -23.76
N ARG A 158 -0.13 13.06 -23.87
CA ARG A 158 1.18 12.96 -23.21
C ARG A 158 2.12 14.09 -23.64
N GLN A 159 2.13 14.44 -24.93
CA GLN A 159 2.97 15.52 -25.45
C GLN A 159 2.47 16.91 -25.01
N LEU A 160 1.16 17.14 -24.99
CA LEU A 160 0.56 18.38 -24.46
C LEU A 160 0.95 18.59 -22.99
N TRP A 161 0.87 17.55 -22.16
CA TRP A 161 1.28 17.62 -20.75
C TRP A 161 2.79 17.79 -20.57
N ALA A 162 3.60 17.22 -21.48
CA ALA A 162 5.05 17.47 -21.50
C ALA A 162 5.38 18.94 -21.83
N SER A 163 4.66 19.57 -22.77
CA SER A 163 4.78 21.01 -23.03
C SER A 163 4.42 21.83 -21.77
N GLN A 164 3.28 21.52 -21.14
CA GLN A 164 2.84 22.18 -19.90
C GLN A 164 3.88 22.08 -18.77
N LYS A 165 4.57 20.93 -18.66
CA LYS A 165 5.69 20.75 -17.71
C LYS A 165 6.77 21.82 -17.90
N TYR A 166 7.22 21.99 -19.13
CA TYR A 166 8.30 22.93 -19.43
C TYR A 166 7.83 24.37 -19.25
N SER A 167 6.58 24.69 -19.64
CA SER A 167 5.99 25.99 -19.32
C SER A 167 5.99 26.27 -17.81
N PHE A 168 5.65 25.29 -16.98
CA PHE A 168 5.67 25.46 -15.53
C PHE A 168 7.10 25.69 -15.01
N LEU A 169 8.08 24.92 -15.49
CA LEU A 169 9.48 25.09 -15.10
C LEU A 169 10.06 26.44 -15.54
N ALA A 170 9.62 26.99 -16.68
CA ALA A 170 9.95 28.35 -17.09
C ALA A 170 9.41 29.37 -16.07
N GLY A 171 8.13 29.25 -15.67
CA GLY A 171 7.51 30.11 -14.66
C GLY A 171 8.22 30.05 -13.30
N VAL A 172 8.58 28.84 -12.83
CA VAL A 172 9.39 28.68 -11.61
C VAL A 172 10.77 29.33 -11.77
N SER A 173 11.39 29.22 -12.94
CA SER A 173 12.70 29.82 -13.19
C SER A 173 12.65 31.35 -13.16
N ALA A 174 11.54 31.95 -13.61
CA ALA A 174 11.31 33.39 -13.54
C ALA A 174 11.28 33.91 -12.10
N GLU A 175 10.64 33.18 -11.18
CA GLU A 175 10.61 33.53 -9.74
C GLU A 175 12.01 33.62 -9.10
N PHE A 176 12.97 32.88 -9.64
CA PHE A 176 14.37 32.88 -9.17
C PHE A 176 15.32 33.64 -10.11
N ASN A 177 14.79 34.43 -11.05
CA ASN A 177 15.56 35.20 -12.04
C ASN A 177 16.61 34.36 -12.81
N LYS A 178 16.29 33.09 -13.09
CA LYS A 178 17.19 32.18 -13.81
C LYS A 178 17.00 32.31 -15.32
N HIS A 179 17.49 33.42 -15.89
CA HIS A 179 17.26 33.79 -17.30
C HIS A 179 17.53 32.68 -18.32
N ASP A 180 18.67 31.99 -18.23
CA ASP A 180 18.99 30.88 -19.16
C ASP A 180 17.98 29.74 -19.07
N SER A 181 17.52 29.43 -17.85
CA SER A 181 16.52 28.39 -17.61
C SER A 181 15.14 28.80 -18.15
N ILE A 182 14.76 30.07 -18.03
CA ILE A 182 13.52 30.60 -18.61
C ILE A 182 13.55 30.36 -20.13
N VAL A 183 14.60 30.82 -20.81
CA VAL A 183 14.75 30.66 -22.26
C VAL A 183 14.75 29.20 -22.67
N TYR A 184 15.52 28.35 -21.97
CA TYR A 184 15.61 26.92 -22.25
C TYR A 184 14.24 26.24 -22.15
N TYR A 185 13.54 26.44 -21.03
CA TYR A 185 12.27 25.77 -20.80
C TYR A 185 11.15 26.29 -21.69
N THR A 186 11.08 27.60 -21.95
CA THR A 186 10.11 28.15 -22.90
C THR A 186 10.36 27.61 -24.31
N ARG A 187 11.61 27.56 -24.76
CA ARG A 187 11.97 26.98 -26.07
C ARG A 187 11.59 25.51 -26.15
N LYS A 188 11.88 24.74 -25.11
CA LYS A 188 11.57 23.31 -25.05
C LYS A 188 10.06 23.07 -25.03
N SER A 189 9.31 23.92 -24.32
CA SER A 189 7.85 23.91 -24.28
C SER A 189 7.27 24.14 -25.68
N LEU A 190 7.74 25.18 -26.38
CA LEU A 190 7.31 25.53 -27.73
C LEU A 190 7.66 24.42 -28.75
N ALA A 191 8.90 23.96 -28.76
CA ALA A 191 9.33 22.89 -29.66
C ALA A 191 8.54 21.58 -29.44
N THR A 192 8.18 21.28 -28.17
CA THR A 192 7.37 20.10 -27.84
C THR A 192 5.96 20.21 -28.42
N VAL A 193 5.31 21.38 -28.34
CA VAL A 193 3.97 21.55 -28.90
C VAL A 193 4.00 21.61 -30.43
N GLU A 194 4.99 22.28 -31.05
CA GLU A 194 5.13 22.34 -32.51
C GLU A 194 5.37 20.98 -33.17
N ALA A 195 5.95 20.03 -32.44
CA ALA A 195 6.21 18.68 -32.92
C ALA A 195 4.97 17.76 -32.92
N ILE A 196 3.82 18.21 -32.39
CA ILE A 196 2.61 17.37 -32.29
C ILE A 196 1.89 17.34 -33.65
N PRO A 197 1.63 16.15 -34.24
CA PRO A 197 0.88 16.04 -35.49
C PRO A 197 -0.56 16.54 -35.34
N THR A 198 -1.01 17.43 -36.24
CA THR A 198 -2.33 18.07 -36.17
C THR A 198 -3.47 17.30 -36.84
N GLY A 199 -3.17 16.29 -37.66
CA GLY A 199 -4.15 15.62 -38.53
C GLY A 199 -5.27 14.86 -37.80
N ASN A 200 -5.02 14.30 -36.61
CA ASN A 200 -5.96 13.40 -35.91
C ASN A 200 -6.30 13.88 -34.48
N MET A 201 -6.37 15.19 -34.25
CA MET A 201 -6.73 15.73 -32.94
C MET A 201 -8.25 15.80 -32.73
N THR A 202 -8.71 15.42 -31.54
CA THR A 202 -10.05 15.78 -31.07
C THR A 202 -10.18 17.30 -30.93
N GLU A 203 -11.40 17.84 -30.99
CA GLU A 203 -11.62 19.28 -30.76
C GLU A 203 -11.11 19.75 -29.40
N HIS A 204 -11.22 18.90 -28.38
CA HIS A 204 -10.67 19.20 -27.06
C HIS A 204 -9.13 19.34 -27.09
N GLN A 205 -8.45 18.44 -27.79
CA GLN A 205 -7.02 18.50 -27.97
C GLN A 205 -6.60 19.73 -28.78
N LYS A 206 -7.32 20.10 -29.83
CA LYS A 206 -7.05 21.34 -30.59
C LYS A 206 -7.14 22.58 -29.71
N ILE A 207 -8.13 22.66 -28.82
CA ILE A 207 -8.26 23.77 -27.87
C ILE A 207 -7.02 23.90 -26.99
N ILE A 208 -6.53 22.78 -26.44
CA ILE A 208 -5.35 22.77 -25.57
C ILE A 208 -4.09 23.06 -26.39
N TYR A 209 -3.94 22.42 -27.55
CA TYR A 209 -2.83 22.59 -28.48
C TYR A 209 -2.64 24.05 -28.88
N TYR A 210 -3.68 24.69 -29.42
CA TYR A 210 -3.57 26.08 -29.86
C TYR A 210 -3.37 27.04 -28.69
N HIS A 211 -3.97 26.76 -27.53
CA HIS A 211 -3.70 27.55 -26.34
C HIS A 211 -2.20 27.51 -25.98
N PHE A 212 -1.59 26.32 -25.91
CA PHE A 212 -0.15 26.20 -25.61
C PHE A 212 0.72 26.77 -26.72
N LEU A 213 0.41 26.50 -27.99
CA LEU A 213 1.19 27.01 -29.11
C LEU A 213 1.23 28.54 -29.12
N ILE A 214 0.08 29.21 -28.99
CA ILE A 214 -0.01 30.68 -28.96
C ILE A 214 0.71 31.22 -27.73
N PHE A 215 0.43 30.66 -26.55
CA PHE A 215 0.98 31.12 -25.28
C PHE A 215 2.50 30.96 -25.21
N GLN A 216 3.06 29.84 -25.67
CA GLN A 216 4.52 29.64 -25.70
C GLN A 216 5.19 30.45 -26.80
N THR A 217 4.52 30.69 -27.93
CA THR A 217 5.03 31.60 -28.97
C THR A 217 5.18 33.02 -28.43
N MET A 218 4.16 33.51 -27.71
CA MET A 218 4.22 34.79 -26.99
C MET A 218 5.35 34.81 -25.95
N ASN A 219 5.44 33.79 -25.09
CA ASN A 219 6.48 33.71 -24.06
C ASN A 219 7.90 33.66 -24.64
N MET A 220 8.09 33.10 -25.84
CA MET A 220 9.37 33.20 -26.54
C MET A 220 9.69 34.63 -26.96
N GLY A 221 8.69 35.39 -27.43
CA GLY A 221 8.84 36.83 -27.71
C GLY A 221 9.28 37.62 -26.47
N ILE A 222 8.61 37.38 -25.33
CA ILE A 222 8.99 37.96 -24.03
C ILE A 222 10.42 37.56 -23.65
N SER A 223 10.74 36.26 -23.71
CA SER A 223 12.06 35.74 -23.36
C SER A 223 13.18 36.35 -24.21
N CYS A 224 12.91 36.65 -25.49
CA CYS A 224 13.88 37.27 -26.39
C CYS A 224 14.28 38.70 -25.98
N THR A 225 13.42 39.44 -25.30
CA THR A 225 13.73 40.80 -24.83
C THR A 225 14.16 40.83 -23.37
N GLU A 226 13.48 40.08 -22.50
CA GLU A 226 13.67 40.19 -21.05
C GLU A 226 14.75 39.24 -20.50
N SER A 227 14.94 38.08 -21.12
CA SER A 227 15.81 37.02 -20.59
C SER A 227 17.08 36.78 -21.39
N LEU A 228 17.06 36.95 -22.72
CA LEU A 228 18.28 36.82 -23.54
C LEU A 228 19.27 37.95 -23.24
N LYS A 229 20.56 37.61 -23.24
CA LYS A 229 21.68 38.53 -23.13
C LYS A 229 22.65 38.30 -24.32
N PRO A 230 22.80 39.25 -25.25
CA PRO A 230 22.06 40.53 -25.34
C PRO A 230 20.58 40.32 -25.74
N PRO A 231 19.68 41.27 -25.41
CA PRO A 231 18.30 41.25 -25.88
C PRO A 231 18.20 41.23 -27.41
N ARG A 232 17.17 40.55 -27.93
CA ARG A 232 16.90 40.36 -29.36
C ARG A 232 15.48 40.83 -29.71
N PRO A 233 15.25 42.15 -29.81
CA PRO A 233 13.93 42.69 -30.12
C PRO A 233 13.45 42.31 -31.53
N ASP A 234 14.37 42.12 -32.47
CA ASP A 234 14.10 41.62 -33.82
C ASP A 234 13.44 40.23 -33.81
N LEU A 235 13.99 39.31 -33.02
CA LEU A 235 13.42 37.98 -32.82
C LEU A 235 12.12 38.05 -32.03
N ALA A 236 12.04 38.92 -31.02
CA ALA A 236 10.83 39.10 -30.23
C ALA A 236 9.65 39.56 -31.10
N GLU A 237 9.86 40.55 -31.96
CA GLU A 237 8.83 41.05 -32.88
C GLU A 237 8.35 39.94 -33.83
N ALA A 238 9.25 39.09 -34.34
CA ALA A 238 8.88 37.96 -35.18
C ALA A 238 7.97 36.95 -34.45
N TYR A 239 8.30 36.61 -33.19
CA TYR A 239 7.47 35.75 -32.36
C TYR A 239 6.11 36.40 -32.05
N PHE A 240 6.09 37.69 -31.73
CA PHE A 240 4.86 38.43 -31.49
C PHE A 240 3.95 38.48 -32.73
N LYS A 241 4.52 38.75 -33.91
CA LYS A 241 3.77 38.68 -35.19
C LYS A 241 3.20 37.28 -35.44
N LYS A 242 3.97 36.23 -35.17
CA LYS A 242 3.50 34.84 -35.26
C LYS A 242 2.37 34.55 -34.26
N ALA A 243 2.46 35.03 -33.02
CA ALA A 243 1.38 34.87 -32.05
C ALA A 243 0.11 35.61 -32.50
N LEU A 244 0.25 36.84 -33.01
CA LEU A 244 -0.84 37.66 -33.52
C LEU A 244 -1.51 37.06 -34.76
N SER A 245 -0.78 36.37 -35.64
CA SER A 245 -1.38 35.78 -36.86
C SER A 245 -2.45 34.72 -36.55
N TYR A 246 -2.45 34.14 -35.35
CA TYR A 246 -3.52 33.24 -34.91
C TYR A 246 -4.85 33.96 -34.67
N SER A 247 -4.86 35.28 -34.46
CA SER A 247 -6.10 36.05 -34.41
C SER A 247 -6.88 36.01 -35.73
N ALA A 248 -6.17 35.91 -36.86
CA ALA A 248 -6.76 35.82 -38.20
C ALA A 248 -6.94 34.36 -38.66
N THR A 249 -5.93 33.52 -38.44
CA THR A 249 -5.95 32.12 -38.94
C THR A 249 -6.75 31.16 -38.05
N HIS A 250 -6.82 31.43 -36.74
CA HIS A 250 -7.41 30.54 -35.73
C HIS A 250 -8.19 31.33 -34.65
N PRO A 251 -9.11 32.23 -35.04
CA PRO A 251 -9.73 33.22 -34.16
C PRO A 251 -10.39 32.62 -32.91
N GLN A 252 -11.05 31.47 -33.04
CA GLN A 252 -11.74 30.79 -31.95
C GLN A 252 -10.79 30.31 -30.85
N TYR A 253 -9.57 29.91 -31.21
CA TYR A 253 -8.57 29.47 -30.24
C TYR A 253 -7.78 30.65 -29.67
N PHE A 254 -7.57 31.69 -30.49
CA PHE A 254 -6.87 32.90 -30.07
C PHE A 254 -7.58 33.63 -28.93
N LYS A 255 -8.92 33.68 -28.93
CA LYS A 255 -9.73 34.37 -27.89
C LYS A 255 -9.31 34.07 -26.45
N ARG A 256 -8.88 32.83 -26.17
CA ARG A 256 -8.50 32.39 -24.82
C ARG A 256 -7.21 33.03 -24.31
N ALA A 257 -6.23 33.24 -25.19
CA ALA A 257 -4.93 33.83 -24.87
C ALA A 257 -4.77 35.27 -25.40
N GLY A 258 -5.79 35.79 -26.10
CA GLY A 258 -5.68 37.02 -26.86
C GLY A 258 -5.39 38.25 -26.02
N MET A 259 -5.93 38.33 -24.79
CA MET A 259 -5.62 39.45 -23.89
C MET A 259 -4.17 39.44 -23.45
N GLU A 260 -3.64 38.28 -23.06
CA GLU A 260 -2.22 38.12 -22.72
C GLU A 260 -1.33 38.46 -23.93
N VAL A 261 -1.68 37.99 -25.13
CA VAL A 261 -0.90 38.30 -26.34
C VAL A 261 -0.90 39.81 -26.63
N TYR A 262 -2.07 40.46 -26.63
CA TYR A 262 -2.15 41.90 -26.91
C TYR A 262 -1.47 42.74 -25.83
N GLU A 263 -1.55 42.34 -24.56
CA GLU A 263 -0.85 43.00 -23.47
C GLU A 263 0.68 42.91 -23.67
N SER A 264 1.20 41.71 -23.93
CA SER A 264 2.65 41.51 -24.10
C SER A 264 3.21 42.20 -25.34
N VAL A 265 2.43 42.24 -26.43
CA VAL A 265 2.77 42.99 -27.64
C VAL A 265 2.74 44.50 -27.39
N SER A 266 1.74 44.99 -26.63
CA SER A 266 1.67 46.40 -26.25
C SER A 266 2.88 46.82 -25.42
N ASN A 267 3.24 46.01 -24.42
CA ASN A 267 4.45 46.21 -23.62
C ASN A 267 5.69 46.27 -24.52
N PHE A 268 5.86 45.30 -25.42
CA PHE A 268 6.98 45.28 -26.35
C PHE A 268 7.10 46.57 -27.16
N TYR A 269 6.04 47.00 -27.86
CA TYR A 269 6.12 48.22 -28.68
C TYR A 269 6.34 49.48 -27.85
N PHE A 270 5.84 49.53 -26.62
CA PHE A 270 6.09 50.64 -25.71
C PHE A 270 7.58 50.75 -25.35
N GLU A 271 8.23 49.63 -24.99
CA GLU A 271 9.67 49.61 -24.71
C GLU A 271 10.49 50.00 -25.95
N GLN A 272 10.00 49.64 -27.14
CA GLN A 272 10.56 50.05 -28.42
C GLN A 272 10.24 51.50 -28.82
N LYS A 273 9.55 52.25 -27.95
CA LYS A 273 9.11 53.65 -28.15
C LYS A 273 8.13 53.86 -29.31
N ASP A 274 7.52 52.79 -29.82
CA ASP A 274 6.40 52.87 -30.77
C ASP A 274 5.09 52.97 -29.97
N TYR A 275 4.88 54.15 -29.39
CA TYR A 275 3.73 54.41 -28.51
C TYR A 275 2.38 54.30 -29.23
N ALA A 276 2.35 54.55 -30.55
CA ALA A 276 1.14 54.40 -31.35
C ALA A 276 0.67 52.94 -31.40
N LYS A 277 1.58 52.00 -31.67
CA LYS A 277 1.26 50.56 -31.61
C LYS A 277 0.96 50.09 -30.20
N ALA A 278 1.68 50.58 -29.19
CA ALA A 278 1.36 50.26 -27.80
C ALA A 278 -0.09 50.64 -27.46
N VAL A 279 -0.53 51.85 -27.86
CA VAL A 279 -1.92 52.30 -27.71
C VAL A 279 -2.90 51.39 -28.46
N GLU A 280 -2.60 51.04 -29.72
CA GLU A 280 -3.44 50.15 -30.54
C GLU A 280 -3.69 48.82 -29.83
N TYR A 281 -2.63 48.14 -29.39
CA TYR A 281 -2.75 46.83 -28.77
C TYR A 281 -3.34 46.88 -27.36
N SER A 282 -3.04 47.92 -26.57
CA SER A 282 -3.72 48.10 -25.27
C SER A 282 -5.22 48.33 -25.42
N LYS A 283 -5.68 49.02 -26.47
CA LYS A 283 -7.12 49.14 -26.75
C LYS A 283 -7.76 47.79 -27.10
N LYS A 284 -7.06 46.93 -27.85
CA LYS A 284 -7.54 45.56 -28.13
C LYS A 284 -7.71 44.72 -26.86
N VAL A 285 -6.88 44.92 -25.82
CA VAL A 285 -7.09 44.29 -24.50
C VAL A 285 -8.44 44.75 -23.91
N LEU A 286 -8.72 46.06 -23.92
CA LEU A 286 -9.98 46.60 -23.39
C LEU A 286 -11.22 46.19 -24.20
N GLU A 287 -11.08 45.93 -25.51
CA GLU A 287 -12.16 45.41 -26.34
C GLU A 287 -12.54 43.97 -25.94
N LEU A 288 -11.55 43.12 -25.66
CA LEU A 288 -11.77 41.76 -25.19
C LEU A 288 -12.30 41.70 -23.75
N GLU A 289 -11.97 42.69 -22.91
CA GLU A 289 -12.41 42.78 -21.51
C GLU A 289 -13.93 42.85 -21.35
N LYS A 290 -14.65 43.46 -22.31
CA LYS A 290 -16.13 43.51 -22.30
C LYS A 290 -16.77 42.11 -22.19
N SER A 291 -16.03 41.09 -22.58
CA SER A 291 -16.43 39.69 -22.46
C SER A 291 -15.75 38.95 -21.29
N ASN A 292 -14.62 39.43 -20.76
CA ASN A 292 -13.73 38.66 -19.89
C ASN A 292 -13.36 39.39 -18.58
N ARG A 293 -13.63 38.77 -17.43
CA ARG A 293 -13.27 39.30 -16.11
C ARG A 293 -11.81 38.98 -15.75
N LYS A 294 -10.85 39.53 -16.49
CA LYS A 294 -9.43 39.48 -16.12
C LYS A 294 -8.91 40.85 -15.72
N VAL A 295 -8.94 41.10 -14.42
CA VAL A 295 -8.71 42.41 -13.81
C VAL A 295 -7.25 42.87 -13.94
N GLU A 296 -6.30 41.94 -13.93
CA GLU A 296 -4.86 42.24 -13.97
C GLU A 296 -4.43 42.75 -15.35
N GLU A 297 -4.79 42.04 -16.42
CA GLU A 297 -4.52 42.44 -17.80
C GLU A 297 -5.20 43.78 -18.14
N ARG A 298 -6.40 44.02 -17.60
CA ARG A 298 -7.09 45.32 -17.72
C ARG A 298 -6.29 46.42 -17.03
N LEU A 299 -5.79 46.18 -15.82
CA LEU A 299 -5.01 47.16 -15.07
C LEU A 299 -3.70 47.51 -15.81
N LEU A 300 -3.03 46.52 -16.37
CA LEU A 300 -1.81 46.69 -17.18
C LEU A 300 -2.10 47.51 -18.45
N ALA A 301 -3.16 47.18 -19.19
CA ALA A 301 -3.55 47.89 -20.40
C ALA A 301 -3.92 49.37 -20.11
N LEU A 302 -4.68 49.63 -19.05
CA LEU A 302 -5.03 50.99 -18.63
C LEU A 302 -3.80 51.81 -18.20
N GLY A 303 -2.89 51.20 -17.44
CA GLY A 303 -1.62 51.83 -17.08
C GLY A 303 -0.81 52.20 -18.32
N ARG A 304 -0.70 51.26 -19.27
CA ARG A 304 0.02 51.47 -20.52
C ARG A 304 -0.60 52.57 -21.38
N LEU A 305 -1.93 52.63 -21.47
CA LEU A 305 -2.63 53.68 -22.22
C LEU A 305 -2.40 55.05 -21.59
N LYS A 306 -2.52 55.16 -20.27
CA LYS A 306 -2.23 56.39 -19.53
C LYS A 306 -0.80 56.86 -19.83
N ASP A 307 0.19 55.99 -19.65
CA ASP A 307 1.61 56.36 -19.85
C ASP A 307 1.91 56.72 -21.32
N ALA A 308 1.39 55.94 -22.27
CA ALA A 308 1.61 56.20 -23.70
C ALA A 308 0.97 57.51 -24.15
N TYR A 309 -0.25 57.82 -23.70
CA TYR A 309 -0.91 59.07 -24.04
C TYR A 309 -0.25 60.29 -23.39
N GLY A 310 0.29 60.17 -22.18
CA GLY A 310 1.11 61.22 -21.57
C GLY A 310 2.37 61.53 -22.39
N ILE A 311 3.06 60.50 -22.89
CA ILE A 311 4.25 60.68 -23.75
C ILE A 311 3.85 61.31 -25.10
N LEU A 312 2.72 60.90 -25.67
CA LEU A 312 2.17 61.46 -26.90
C LEU A 312 1.54 62.86 -26.71
N LYS A 313 1.53 63.40 -25.48
CA LYS A 313 0.95 64.70 -25.12
C LYS A 313 -0.54 64.83 -25.50
N ASN A 314 -1.30 63.75 -25.31
CA ASN A 314 -2.75 63.75 -25.44
C ASN A 314 -3.41 63.76 -24.06
N ASP A 315 -3.50 64.96 -23.48
CA ASP A 315 -3.96 65.15 -22.09
C ASP A 315 -5.40 64.66 -21.85
N GLU A 316 -6.27 64.69 -22.87
CA GLU A 316 -7.65 64.24 -22.74
C GLU A 316 -7.72 62.73 -22.51
N GLU A 317 -7.08 61.95 -23.38
CA GLU A 317 -7.05 60.49 -23.26
C GLU A 317 -6.20 60.05 -22.06
N GLU A 318 -5.09 60.73 -21.76
CA GLU A 318 -4.30 60.45 -20.56
C GLU A 318 -5.17 60.58 -19.29
N ARG A 319 -5.88 61.69 -19.11
CA ARG A 319 -6.75 61.90 -17.93
C ARG A 319 -7.86 60.87 -17.84
N LYS A 320 -8.45 60.50 -18.97
CA LYS A 320 -9.49 59.47 -19.05
C LYS A 320 -8.96 58.11 -18.57
N TYR A 321 -7.82 57.67 -19.09
CA TYR A 321 -7.25 56.37 -18.70
C TYR A 321 -6.63 56.40 -17.30
N LEU A 322 -6.10 57.53 -16.83
CA LEU A 322 -5.68 57.71 -15.45
C LEU A 322 -6.84 57.47 -14.49
N LYS A 323 -8.00 58.10 -14.71
CA LYS A 323 -9.20 57.91 -13.86
C LYS A 323 -9.66 56.46 -13.83
N LEU A 324 -9.68 55.79 -14.98
CA LEU A 324 -10.06 54.37 -15.07
C LEU A 324 -9.04 53.47 -14.37
N TYR A 325 -7.74 53.76 -14.52
CA TYR A 325 -6.66 53.03 -13.86
C TYR A 325 -6.73 53.17 -12.35
N THR A 326 -6.88 54.39 -11.82
CA THR A 326 -6.96 54.62 -10.36
C THR A 326 -8.19 53.96 -9.76
N ALA A 327 -9.37 54.15 -10.38
CA ALA A 327 -10.60 53.50 -9.90
C ALA A 327 -10.48 51.97 -9.84
N LEU A 328 -9.85 51.36 -10.86
CA LEU A 328 -9.63 49.92 -10.87
C LEU A 328 -8.56 49.49 -9.85
N LYS A 329 -7.46 50.24 -9.74
CA LYS A 329 -6.36 49.96 -8.81
C LYS A 329 -6.84 49.99 -7.36
N ASP A 330 -7.59 51.03 -6.99
CA ASP A 330 -8.12 51.22 -5.64
C ASP A 330 -9.15 50.13 -5.30
N SER A 331 -9.96 49.71 -6.28
CA SER A 331 -10.88 48.57 -6.14
C SER A 331 -10.18 47.20 -6.04
N THR A 332 -8.87 47.10 -6.31
CA THR A 332 -8.16 45.81 -6.47
C THR A 332 -6.92 45.70 -5.57
N ASP A 333 -6.94 46.49 -4.50
CA ASP A 333 -5.75 46.93 -3.80
C ASP A 333 -4.86 45.78 -3.30
N SER A 334 -3.55 46.01 -3.38
CA SER A 334 -2.52 44.98 -3.20
C SER A 334 -2.48 44.37 -1.79
N VAL A 335 -3.06 45.06 -0.80
CA VAL A 335 -3.19 44.61 0.59
C VAL A 335 -4.17 43.45 0.70
N GLU A 336 -5.32 43.53 0.01
CA GLU A 336 -6.34 42.48 0.03
C GLU A 336 -5.79 41.19 -0.61
N ARG A 337 -5.08 41.30 -1.74
CA ARG A 337 -4.42 40.14 -2.36
C ARG A 337 -3.34 39.52 -1.48
N LYS A 338 -2.50 40.33 -0.81
CA LYS A 338 -1.47 39.79 0.10
C LYS A 338 -2.09 39.11 1.32
N ALA A 339 -3.16 39.67 1.88
CA ALA A 339 -3.90 39.07 2.99
C ALA A 339 -4.55 37.74 2.56
N ILE A 340 -5.26 37.70 1.43
CA ILE A 340 -5.85 36.49 0.86
C ILE A 340 -4.78 35.41 0.61
N VAL A 341 -3.63 35.80 0.05
CA VAL A 341 -2.51 34.87 -0.20
C VAL A 341 -1.95 34.31 1.11
N ASN A 342 -1.76 35.14 2.14
CA ASN A 342 -1.23 34.69 3.43
C ASN A 342 -2.24 33.84 4.20
N ASP A 343 -3.52 34.22 4.20
CA ASP A 343 -4.59 33.43 4.79
C ASP A 343 -4.69 32.06 4.10
N ALA A 344 -4.69 32.02 2.76
CA ALA A 344 -4.68 30.78 2.00
C ALA A 344 -3.48 29.87 2.36
N ARG A 345 -2.26 30.42 2.44
CA ARG A 345 -1.07 29.67 2.91
C ARG A 345 -1.27 29.10 4.31
N ASN A 346 -1.78 29.92 5.22
CA ASN A 346 -2.00 29.52 6.60
C ASN A 346 -3.03 28.40 6.69
N GLN A 347 -4.13 28.50 5.94
CA GLN A 347 -5.15 27.45 5.87
C GLN A 347 -4.59 26.15 5.29
N ILE A 348 -3.85 26.20 4.17
CA ILE A 348 -3.23 25.01 3.56
C ILE A 348 -2.19 24.37 4.49
N SER A 349 -1.38 25.19 5.18
CA SER A 349 -0.39 24.67 6.13
C SER A 349 -1.03 24.07 7.38
N LYS A 350 -2.15 24.64 7.84
CA LYS A 350 -2.95 24.11 8.96
C LYS A 350 -3.61 22.78 8.59
N SER A 351 -4.30 22.70 7.45
CA SER A 351 -4.94 21.46 7.00
C SER A 351 -3.92 20.32 6.86
N LYS A 352 -2.74 20.60 6.30
CA LYS A 352 -1.64 19.64 6.25
C LYS A 352 -1.17 19.17 7.62
N LYS A 353 -1.02 20.08 8.59
CA LYS A 353 -0.63 19.72 9.95
C LYS A 353 -1.66 18.79 10.59
N GLU A 354 -2.94 19.10 10.43
CA GLU A 354 -4.06 18.28 10.92
C GLU A 354 -4.03 16.88 10.27
N THR A 355 -3.95 16.80 8.94
CA THR A 355 -3.83 15.52 8.23
C THR A 355 -2.59 14.73 8.70
N SER A 356 -1.43 15.39 8.81
CA SER A 356 -0.19 14.71 9.25
C SER A 356 -0.24 14.22 10.70
N ALA A 357 -0.97 14.92 11.58
CA ALA A 357 -1.16 14.52 12.97
C ALA A 357 -2.08 13.29 13.07
N GLU A 358 -3.12 13.22 12.24
CA GLU A 358 -4.00 12.05 12.11
C GLU A 358 -3.23 10.82 11.65
N TYR A 359 -2.43 10.94 10.57
CA TYR A 359 -1.54 9.85 10.13
C TYR A 359 -0.54 9.39 11.19
N GLN A 360 -0.01 10.31 12.01
CA GLN A 360 0.89 9.95 13.12
C GLN A 360 0.17 9.22 14.24
N LYS A 361 -1.09 9.59 14.54
CA LYS A 361 -1.93 8.92 15.54
C LYS A 361 -2.20 7.47 15.14
N ASP A 362 -2.55 7.23 13.89
CA ASP A 362 -2.80 5.88 13.38
C ASP A 362 -1.57 4.99 13.45
N ARG A 363 -0.39 5.51 13.10
CA ARG A 363 0.86 4.74 13.26
C ARG A 363 1.17 4.38 14.70
N LYS A 364 0.98 5.32 15.64
CA LYS A 364 1.17 5.04 17.07
C LYS A 364 0.24 3.94 17.55
N ASN A 365 -1.03 3.98 17.14
CA ASN A 365 -2.00 2.94 17.48
C ASN A 365 -1.61 1.57 16.91
N ILE A 366 -1.21 1.51 15.64
CA ILE A 366 -0.74 0.27 15.01
C ILE A 366 0.48 -0.31 15.75
N PHE A 367 1.43 0.55 16.12
CA PHE A 367 2.62 0.15 16.88
C PHE A 367 2.26 -0.38 18.28
N LEU A 368 1.32 0.26 18.98
CA LEU A 368 0.86 -0.21 20.30
C LEU A 368 0.17 -1.57 20.21
N ILE A 369 -0.67 -1.77 19.19
CA ILE A 369 -1.35 -3.05 18.95
C ILE A 369 -0.33 -4.15 18.65
N SER A 370 0.64 -3.89 17.76
CA SER A 370 1.66 -4.89 17.42
C SER A 370 2.55 -5.23 18.62
N ALA A 371 2.92 -4.26 19.44
CA ALA A 371 3.66 -4.48 20.68
C ALA A 371 2.85 -5.33 21.68
N GLY A 372 1.55 -5.09 21.82
CA GLY A 372 0.64 -5.88 22.66
C GLY A 372 0.57 -7.35 22.23
N VAL A 373 0.43 -7.60 20.92
CA VAL A 373 0.40 -8.97 20.37
C VAL A 373 1.72 -9.71 20.65
N ILE A 374 2.86 -9.04 20.49
CA ILE A 374 4.18 -9.64 20.78
C ILE A 374 4.30 -10.00 22.27
N MET A 375 3.84 -9.14 23.19
CA MET A 375 3.85 -9.46 24.62
C MET A 375 3.01 -10.70 24.96
N VAL A 376 1.84 -10.85 24.34
CA VAL A 376 0.98 -12.04 24.54
C VAL A 376 1.68 -13.30 24.05
N ILE A 377 2.38 -13.25 22.91
CA ILE A 377 3.15 -14.38 22.37
C ILE A 377 4.29 -14.75 23.33
N ILE A 378 5.02 -13.78 23.86
CA ILE A 378 6.10 -13.99 24.82
C ILE A 378 5.55 -14.61 26.12
N ALA A 379 4.44 -14.08 26.65
CA ALA A 379 3.80 -14.61 27.84
C ALA A 379 3.33 -16.06 27.65
N GLY A 380 2.73 -16.38 26.50
CA GLY A 380 2.31 -17.74 26.16
C GLY A 380 3.50 -18.71 26.04
N ALA A 381 4.58 -18.29 25.38
CA ALA A 381 5.82 -19.08 25.29
C ALA A 381 6.45 -19.32 26.68
N TRP A 382 6.43 -18.30 27.54
CA TRP A 382 6.94 -18.41 28.91
C TRP A 382 6.10 -19.38 29.74
N GLN A 383 4.77 -19.27 29.70
CA GLN A 383 3.85 -20.16 30.41
C GLN A 383 3.96 -21.63 29.96
N TYR A 384 4.16 -21.85 28.65
CA TYR A 384 4.42 -23.19 28.11
C TYR A 384 5.73 -23.77 28.66
N SER A 385 6.81 -22.98 28.69
CA SER A 385 8.12 -23.41 29.18
C SER A 385 8.11 -23.81 30.67
N LEU A 386 7.29 -23.13 31.50
CA LEU A 386 7.15 -23.42 32.93
C LEU A 386 6.33 -24.69 33.19
N SER A 387 5.30 -24.94 32.38
CA SER A 387 4.43 -26.11 32.52
C SER A 387 5.16 -27.42 32.19
N GLY A 388 6.07 -27.40 31.21
CA GLY A 388 6.90 -28.55 30.86
C GLY A 388 7.77 -29.06 32.03
N LYS A 389 8.36 -28.15 32.81
CA LYS A 389 9.24 -28.49 33.96
C LYS A 389 8.50 -29.23 35.07
N ARG A 390 7.23 -28.88 35.34
CA ARG A 390 6.41 -29.52 36.39
C ARG A 390 6.09 -30.99 36.11
N LYS A 391 5.92 -31.38 34.84
CA LYS A 391 5.57 -32.75 34.44
C LYS A 391 6.71 -33.75 34.65
N TYR A 392 7.95 -33.36 34.35
CA TYR A 392 9.13 -34.22 34.54
C TYR A 392 9.46 -34.40 36.03
N ARG A 393 9.27 -33.36 36.85
CA ARG A 393 9.50 -33.43 38.30
C ARG A 393 8.58 -34.43 38.99
N LYS A 394 7.26 -34.39 38.72
CA LYS A 394 6.30 -35.35 39.28
C LYS A 394 6.67 -36.82 38.98
N LYS A 395 7.13 -37.10 37.76
CA LYS A 395 7.53 -38.46 37.36
C LYS A 395 8.82 -38.92 38.04
N TYR A 396 9.76 -37.99 38.26
CA TYR A 396 10.95 -38.23 39.06
C TYR A 396 10.59 -38.56 40.50
N ASP A 397 9.75 -37.74 41.15
CA ASP A 397 9.35 -37.94 42.55
C ASP A 397 8.64 -39.31 42.72
N GLN A 398 7.77 -39.71 41.76
CA GLN A 398 7.14 -41.03 41.72
C GLN A 398 8.15 -42.18 41.61
N LEU A 399 9.18 -42.02 40.78
CA LEU A 399 10.23 -43.02 40.63
C LEU A 399 11.04 -43.18 41.93
N ILE A 400 11.40 -42.07 42.58
CA ILE A 400 12.12 -42.10 43.86
C ILE A 400 11.27 -42.77 44.95
N SER A 401 9.98 -42.44 45.05
CA SER A 401 9.09 -43.10 46.02
C SER A 401 8.99 -44.61 45.78
N LYS A 402 8.97 -45.06 44.51
CA LYS A 402 8.95 -46.47 44.15
C LYS A 402 10.22 -47.19 44.60
N LEU A 403 11.39 -46.61 44.29
CA LEU A 403 12.69 -47.17 44.68
C LEU A 403 12.87 -47.24 46.20
N ASN A 404 12.39 -46.23 46.93
CA ASN A 404 12.38 -46.26 48.40
C ASN A 404 11.53 -47.41 48.96
N SER A 405 10.33 -47.62 48.40
CA SER A 405 9.47 -48.72 48.83
C SER A 405 10.07 -50.10 48.52
N GLU A 406 10.74 -50.25 47.37
CA GLU A 406 11.37 -51.52 46.96
C GLU A 406 12.60 -51.84 47.85
N ASN A 407 13.40 -50.84 48.21
CA ASN A 407 14.55 -51.02 49.11
C ASN A 407 14.12 -51.27 50.57
N ALA A 408 13.06 -50.61 51.07
CA ALA A 408 12.54 -50.85 52.42
C ALA A 408 11.98 -52.27 52.62
N VAL A 409 11.40 -52.86 51.56
CA VAL A 409 10.98 -54.27 51.56
C VAL A 409 12.19 -55.22 51.55
N GLN A 410 13.30 -54.86 50.88
CA GLN A 410 14.52 -55.68 50.89
C GLN A 410 15.24 -55.70 52.25
N GLU A 411 15.19 -54.63 53.05
CA GLU A 411 15.77 -54.62 54.41
C GLU A 411 14.95 -55.41 55.44
N SER A 412 13.68 -55.75 55.16
CA SER A 412 12.81 -56.50 56.07
C SER A 412 12.65 -58.00 55.74
N GLU A 413 13.18 -58.48 54.60
CA GLU A 413 13.06 -59.86 54.12
C GLU A 413 14.39 -60.66 54.20
N THR A 414 15.11 -60.62 55.32
CA THR A 414 16.25 -61.53 55.55
C THR A 414 15.82 -62.90 56.10
N GLU A 415 14.53 -63.16 56.35
CA GLU A 415 14.03 -64.52 56.60
C GLU A 415 12.74 -64.82 55.83
N LYS A 416 12.80 -65.89 55.01
CA LYS A 416 11.76 -66.55 54.18
C LYS A 416 11.36 -65.88 52.86
N LYS A 417 12.02 -66.28 51.78
CA LYS A 417 11.53 -66.14 50.40
C LYS A 417 10.99 -67.47 49.86
N GLU A 418 9.68 -67.65 49.96
CA GLU A 418 8.89 -68.27 48.90
C GLU A 418 7.77 -67.29 48.55
N THR A 419 7.99 -66.45 47.54
CA THR A 419 6.90 -65.72 46.90
C THR A 419 6.00 -66.76 46.23
N ALA A 420 4.85 -67.04 46.85
CA ALA A 420 3.80 -67.86 46.31
C ALA A 420 3.25 -67.18 45.05
N TYR A 421 3.83 -67.49 43.88
CA TYR A 421 3.03 -67.54 42.66
C TYR A 421 1.85 -68.46 42.97
N ASN A 422 0.63 -68.03 42.64
CA ASN A 422 -0.54 -68.89 42.77
C ASN A 422 -0.45 -69.98 41.68
N TYR A 423 0.47 -70.93 41.90
CA TYR A 423 0.85 -72.02 41.01
C TYR A 423 -0.32 -72.96 40.74
N ALA A 424 -1.40 -72.87 41.52
CA ALA A 424 -2.65 -73.60 41.35
C ALA A 424 -3.29 -73.44 39.96
N ILE A 425 -2.97 -72.37 39.21
CA ILE A 425 -3.51 -72.08 37.87
C ILE A 425 -2.55 -72.52 36.74
N TYR A 426 -1.34 -73.00 37.09
CA TYR A 426 -0.30 -73.37 36.15
C TYR A 426 -0.06 -74.88 36.13
N SER A 427 0.00 -75.48 34.94
CA SER A 427 0.38 -76.90 34.80
C SER A 427 1.80 -77.15 35.30
N GLU A 428 2.13 -78.37 35.72
CA GLU A 428 3.46 -78.74 36.26
C GLU A 428 4.63 -78.27 35.36
N THR A 429 4.46 -78.37 34.05
CA THR A 429 5.41 -77.89 33.03
C THR A 429 5.56 -76.36 33.05
N GLU A 430 4.48 -75.61 33.23
CA GLU A 430 4.51 -74.14 33.36
C GLU A 430 5.21 -73.71 34.65
N GLN A 431 4.96 -74.41 35.77
CA GLN A 431 5.64 -74.11 37.04
C GLN A 431 7.16 -74.27 36.93
N LYS A 432 7.61 -75.33 36.23
CA LYS A 432 9.03 -75.56 35.96
C LYS A 432 9.66 -74.43 35.13
N LEU A 433 8.94 -73.89 34.15
CA LEU A 433 9.41 -72.75 33.35
C LEU A 433 9.43 -71.44 34.15
N LEU A 434 8.44 -71.21 35.02
CA LEU A 434 8.41 -70.05 35.91
C LEU A 434 9.60 -70.04 36.88
N ARG A 435 9.93 -71.19 37.49
CA ARG A 435 11.15 -71.31 38.32
C ARG A 435 12.42 -71.00 37.53
N LYS A 436 12.53 -71.49 36.29
CA LYS A 436 13.67 -71.15 35.41
C LYS A 436 13.73 -69.66 35.08
N LEU A 437 12.58 -69.00 34.85
CA LEU A 437 12.50 -67.55 34.66
C LEU A 437 12.95 -66.80 35.91
N GLN A 438 12.51 -67.22 37.11
CA GLN A 438 12.97 -66.64 38.37
C GLN A 438 14.49 -66.78 38.56
N THR A 439 15.06 -67.95 38.28
CA THR A 439 16.53 -68.14 38.31
C THR A 439 17.25 -67.28 37.27
N PHE A 440 16.64 -67.09 36.10
CA PHE A 440 17.19 -66.21 35.07
C PHE A 440 17.15 -64.73 35.49
N GLU A 441 16.06 -64.27 36.09
CA GLU A 441 15.91 -62.90 36.64
C GLU A 441 16.87 -62.61 37.78
N ALA A 442 17.07 -63.59 38.68
CA ALA A 442 18.02 -63.50 39.77
C ALA A 442 19.49 -63.61 39.29
N SER A 443 19.73 -63.88 38.01
CA SER A 443 21.05 -63.90 37.40
C SER A 443 21.25 -62.69 36.51
N ASP A 444 22.49 -62.26 36.31
CA ASP A 444 22.80 -61.14 35.41
C ASP A 444 22.79 -61.53 33.91
N LYS A 445 22.24 -62.72 33.55
CA LYS A 445 22.24 -63.21 32.16
C LYS A 445 21.40 -62.37 31.22
N PHE A 446 20.42 -61.62 31.72
CA PHE A 446 19.62 -60.70 30.91
C PHE A 446 20.42 -59.47 30.43
N LEU A 447 21.58 -59.17 31.05
CA LEU A 447 22.48 -58.10 30.64
C LEU A 447 23.28 -58.45 29.38
N LYS A 448 23.33 -59.73 28.97
CA LYS A 448 24.05 -60.13 27.75
C LYS A 448 23.35 -59.59 26.50
N PRO A 449 24.02 -58.81 25.63
CA PRO A 449 23.39 -58.26 24.42
C PRO A 449 22.78 -59.31 23.49
N GLU A 450 23.33 -60.53 23.48
CA GLU A 450 22.92 -61.64 22.61
C GLU A 450 21.67 -62.39 23.10
N ILE A 451 21.13 -62.03 24.27
CA ILE A 451 19.95 -62.70 24.83
C ILE A 451 18.75 -62.50 23.90
N SER A 452 18.22 -63.62 23.40
CA SER A 452 17.04 -63.66 22.54
C SER A 452 16.08 -64.71 23.04
N LEU A 453 14.80 -64.59 22.66
CA LEU A 453 13.78 -65.56 23.03
C LEU A 453 14.14 -66.98 22.56
N ASN A 454 14.77 -67.10 21.39
CA ASN A 454 15.26 -68.37 20.85
C ASN A 454 16.35 -68.98 21.73
N LEU A 455 17.32 -68.17 22.15
CA LEU A 455 18.40 -68.61 23.02
C LEU A 455 17.85 -69.05 24.39
N LEU A 456 16.94 -68.27 24.98
CA LEU A 456 16.34 -68.59 26.28
C LEU A 456 15.46 -69.86 26.21
N ALA A 457 14.69 -70.03 25.14
CA ALA A 457 13.88 -71.24 24.93
C ALA A 457 14.76 -72.50 24.82
N SER A 458 15.87 -72.42 24.08
CA SER A 458 16.85 -73.51 23.98
C SER A 458 17.47 -73.84 25.33
N GLN A 459 17.92 -72.84 26.10
CA GLN A 459 18.45 -73.03 27.46
C GLN A 459 17.41 -73.66 28.40
N PHE A 460 16.13 -73.29 28.25
CA PHE A 460 15.05 -73.81 29.06
C PHE A 460 14.54 -75.18 28.57
N LYS A 461 15.08 -75.69 27.46
CA LYS A 461 14.66 -76.94 26.79
C LYS A 461 13.15 -76.91 26.48
N THR A 462 12.69 -75.82 25.89
CA THR A 462 11.29 -75.61 25.45
C THR A 462 11.25 -74.97 24.07
N ASN A 463 10.06 -74.79 23.51
CA ASN A 463 9.89 -74.09 22.24
C ASN A 463 9.60 -72.59 22.45
N VAL A 464 9.97 -71.80 21.44
CA VAL A 464 9.90 -70.32 21.42
C VAL A 464 8.47 -69.82 21.67
N THR A 465 7.49 -70.44 21.02
CA THR A 465 6.07 -70.08 21.13
C THR A 465 5.55 -70.27 22.56
N TYR A 466 5.91 -71.38 23.19
CA TYR A 466 5.48 -71.72 24.53
C TYR A 466 6.13 -70.79 25.56
N LEU A 467 7.44 -70.54 25.47
CA LEU A 467 8.10 -69.59 26.36
C LEU A 467 7.55 -68.16 26.20
N SER A 468 7.30 -67.71 24.97
CA SER A 468 6.65 -66.42 24.71
C SER A 468 5.27 -66.35 25.37
N LYS A 469 4.46 -67.40 25.25
CA LYS A 469 3.13 -67.47 25.86
C LYS A 469 3.22 -67.40 27.39
N ILE A 470 4.21 -68.06 28.00
CA ILE A 470 4.41 -68.02 29.46
C ILE A 470 4.90 -66.65 29.93
N ILE A 471 5.83 -66.00 29.23
CA ILE A 471 6.29 -64.65 29.58
C ILE A 471 5.12 -63.67 29.45
N ASN A 472 4.37 -63.72 28.36
CA ASN A 472 3.18 -62.88 28.20
C ASN A 472 2.14 -63.14 29.29
N LYS A 473 1.85 -64.41 29.63
CA LYS A 473 0.86 -64.77 30.66
C LYS A 473 1.30 -64.38 32.08
N SER A 474 2.58 -64.52 32.40
CA SER A 474 3.10 -64.35 33.78
C SER A 474 3.63 -62.95 34.08
N LYS A 475 4.15 -62.25 33.08
CA LYS A 475 4.73 -60.90 33.21
C LYS A 475 3.89 -59.83 32.52
N ASN A 476 2.84 -60.22 31.79
CA ASN A 476 1.99 -59.32 31.01
C ASN A 476 2.78 -58.47 30.00
N GLN A 477 3.86 -59.03 29.44
CA GLN A 477 4.80 -58.35 28.57
C GLN A 477 5.30 -59.31 27.49
N ASN A 478 5.57 -58.77 26.28
CA ASN A 478 6.33 -59.52 25.29
C ASN A 478 7.80 -59.66 25.72
N PHE A 479 8.55 -60.58 25.11
CA PHE A 479 9.94 -60.86 25.49
C PHE A 479 10.85 -59.63 25.47
N ASN A 480 10.73 -58.78 24.45
CA ASN A 480 11.58 -57.58 24.33
C ASN A 480 11.30 -56.58 25.45
N ASN A 481 10.02 -56.33 25.75
CA ASN A 481 9.62 -55.45 26.86
C ASN A 481 10.06 -56.04 28.20
N TYR A 482 9.92 -57.35 28.39
CA TYR A 482 10.36 -58.05 29.59
C TYR A 482 11.87 -57.87 29.84
N ILE A 483 12.71 -58.16 28.84
CA ILE A 483 14.17 -57.95 28.95
C ILE A 483 14.51 -56.46 29.17
N ASN A 484 13.85 -55.55 28.46
CA ASN A 484 14.07 -54.11 28.63
C ASN A 484 13.73 -53.65 30.04
N SER A 485 12.59 -54.06 30.61
CA SER A 485 12.21 -53.71 31.98
C SER A 485 13.21 -54.24 33.00
N LEU A 486 13.74 -55.47 32.84
CA LEU A 486 14.80 -56.01 33.70
C LEU A 486 16.09 -55.16 33.63
N ARG A 487 16.53 -54.82 32.41
CA ARG A 487 17.76 -54.01 32.19
C ARG A 487 17.62 -52.59 32.73
N ILE A 488 16.48 -51.95 32.50
CA ILE A 488 16.21 -50.60 33.02
C ILE A 488 16.08 -50.63 34.53
N HIS A 489 15.42 -51.63 35.12
CA HIS A 489 15.35 -51.77 36.57
C HIS A 489 16.74 -51.96 37.20
N TYR A 490 17.57 -52.81 36.59
CA TYR A 490 18.96 -53.03 37.03
C TYR A 490 19.76 -51.73 37.09
N ILE A 491 19.79 -50.96 35.99
CA ILE A 491 20.60 -49.74 35.93
C ILE A 491 20.01 -48.62 36.77
N THR A 492 18.70 -48.54 36.91
CA THR A 492 18.04 -47.58 37.82
C THR A 492 18.42 -47.87 39.27
N ASN A 493 18.44 -49.14 39.69
CA ASN A 493 18.89 -49.52 41.03
C ASN A 493 20.37 -49.21 41.25
N LYS A 494 21.24 -49.49 40.27
CA LYS A 494 22.66 -49.11 40.33
C LYS A 494 22.85 -47.60 40.47
N LEU A 495 22.12 -46.81 39.68
CA LEU A 495 22.16 -45.34 39.76
C LEU A 495 21.64 -44.81 41.11
N TYR A 496 20.62 -45.46 41.66
CA TYR A 496 20.03 -45.09 42.94
C TYR A 496 20.96 -45.43 44.12
N ASN A 497 21.44 -46.68 44.19
CA ASN A 497 22.19 -47.20 45.34
C ASN A 497 23.70 -46.90 45.28
N GLU A 498 24.31 -46.79 44.10
CA GLU A 498 25.76 -46.67 43.93
C GLU A 498 26.15 -45.33 43.28
N LYS A 499 26.59 -44.36 44.09
CA LYS A 499 26.94 -43.00 43.64
C LYS A 499 27.91 -42.96 42.45
N LYS A 500 28.88 -43.88 42.37
CA LYS A 500 29.87 -43.95 41.27
C LYS A 500 29.23 -44.05 39.88
N TYR A 501 28.10 -44.74 39.75
CA TYR A 501 27.41 -44.90 38.47
C TYR A 501 26.82 -43.58 37.94
N ARG A 502 26.64 -42.58 38.80
CA ARG A 502 26.15 -41.24 38.43
C ARG A 502 27.20 -40.41 37.69
N GLU A 503 28.48 -40.80 37.77
CA GLU A 503 29.59 -40.13 37.08
C GLU A 503 29.87 -40.71 35.69
N TYR A 504 29.32 -41.87 35.35
CA TYR A 504 29.55 -42.49 34.07
C TYR A 504 28.78 -41.82 32.93
N LYS A 505 29.37 -41.86 31.72
CA LYS A 505 28.71 -41.41 30.49
C LYS A 505 27.47 -42.27 30.22
N ILE A 506 26.42 -41.68 29.67
CA ILE A 506 25.18 -42.39 29.30
C ILE A 506 25.45 -43.58 28.36
N SER A 507 26.46 -43.48 27.49
CA SER A 507 26.89 -44.57 26.62
C SER A 507 27.41 -45.78 27.40
N TYR A 508 28.19 -45.54 28.46
CA TYR A 508 28.70 -46.60 29.33
C TYR A 508 27.56 -47.26 30.11
N LEU A 509 26.61 -46.47 30.65
CA LEU A 509 25.44 -47.02 31.36
C LEU A 509 24.57 -47.90 30.46
N ALA A 510 24.44 -47.54 29.18
CA ALA A 510 23.74 -48.34 28.19
C ALA A 510 24.41 -49.70 27.99
N GLU A 511 25.74 -49.71 27.83
CA GLU A 511 26.55 -50.93 27.68
C GLU A 511 26.48 -51.82 28.92
N GLU A 512 26.66 -51.23 30.11
CA GLU A 512 26.60 -51.92 31.41
C GLU A 512 25.28 -52.67 31.60
N CYS A 513 24.16 -52.10 31.14
CA CYS A 513 22.85 -52.75 31.25
C CYS A 513 22.43 -53.54 29.99
N GLY A 514 23.36 -53.81 29.06
CA GLY A 514 23.14 -54.72 27.94
C GLY A 514 22.51 -54.12 26.69
N TYR A 515 22.50 -52.80 26.53
CA TYR A 515 22.04 -52.13 25.30
C TYR A 515 23.19 -51.84 24.34
N ALA A 516 23.06 -52.31 23.09
CA ALA A 516 24.02 -52.02 22.02
C ALA A 516 23.96 -50.57 21.50
N SER A 517 22.86 -49.84 21.77
CA SER A 517 22.68 -48.46 21.32
C SER A 517 22.25 -47.55 22.47
N THR A 518 23.01 -46.49 22.68
CA THR A 518 22.71 -45.45 23.68
C THR A 518 21.35 -44.80 23.42
N GLN A 519 20.95 -44.62 22.16
CA GLN A 519 19.65 -44.03 21.81
C GLN A 519 18.50 -44.96 22.23
N VAL A 520 18.63 -46.26 21.97
CA VAL A 520 17.63 -47.26 22.37
C VAL A 520 17.51 -47.32 23.89
N PHE A 521 18.63 -47.28 24.61
CA PHE A 521 18.64 -47.17 26.07
C PHE A 521 17.89 -45.94 26.58
N VAL A 522 18.19 -44.75 26.05
CA VAL A 522 17.55 -43.50 26.48
C VAL A 522 16.03 -43.53 26.26
N ILE A 523 15.59 -44.09 25.13
CA ILE A 523 14.17 -44.25 24.81
C ILE A 523 13.52 -45.27 25.76
N ALA A 524 14.14 -46.43 25.97
CA ALA A 524 13.63 -47.46 26.87
C ALA A 524 13.50 -46.95 28.32
N PHE A 525 14.54 -46.28 28.83
CA PHE A 525 14.52 -45.67 30.16
C PHE A 525 13.42 -44.61 30.28
N LYS A 526 13.26 -43.74 29.27
CA LYS A 526 12.19 -42.73 29.25
C LYS A 526 10.80 -43.35 29.14
N ASN A 527 10.64 -44.46 28.45
CA ASN A 527 9.35 -45.13 28.34
C ASN A 527 8.96 -45.83 29.65
N GLU A 528 9.92 -46.48 30.31
CA GLU A 528 9.70 -47.18 31.59
C GLU A 528 9.45 -46.19 32.75
N HIS A 529 10.22 -45.11 32.82
CA HIS A 529 10.20 -44.20 33.98
C HIS A 529 9.62 -42.81 33.69
N GLY A 530 9.37 -42.49 32.42
CA GLY A 530 8.78 -41.23 32.01
C GLY A 530 9.71 -40.01 32.08
N VAL A 531 10.97 -40.19 32.51
CA VAL A 531 12.06 -39.20 32.55
C VAL A 531 13.29 -39.75 31.84
N THR A 532 14.18 -38.90 31.31
CA THR A 532 15.42 -39.38 30.65
C THR A 532 16.48 -39.78 31.69
N PRO A 533 17.43 -40.67 31.34
CA PRO A 533 18.56 -41.01 32.22
C PRO A 533 19.31 -39.77 32.71
N SER A 534 19.59 -38.81 31.80
CA SER A 534 20.30 -37.57 32.16
C SER A 534 19.52 -36.69 33.13
N TYR A 535 18.18 -36.63 33.00
CA TYR A 535 17.33 -35.90 33.95
C TYR A 535 17.37 -36.59 35.32
N PHE A 536 17.23 -37.91 35.35
CA PHE A 536 17.26 -38.71 36.57
C PHE A 536 18.60 -38.57 37.32
N ILE A 537 19.74 -38.74 36.63
CA ILE A 537 21.08 -38.61 37.21
C ILE A 537 21.33 -37.20 37.75
N LYS A 538 20.95 -36.16 36.98
CA LYS A 538 21.12 -34.77 37.41
C LYS A 538 20.37 -34.48 38.71
N HIS A 539 19.13 -34.97 38.83
CA HIS A 539 18.34 -34.78 40.03
C HIS A 539 18.82 -35.64 41.20
N LEU A 540 19.25 -36.88 40.96
CA LEU A 540 19.85 -37.73 41.99
C LEU A 540 21.11 -37.11 42.60
N LYS A 541 21.97 -36.48 41.78
CA LYS A 541 23.16 -35.76 42.27
C LYS A 541 22.76 -34.61 43.18
N ASN A 542 21.84 -33.77 42.71
CA ASN A 542 21.34 -32.62 43.45
C ASN A 542 20.64 -33.00 44.77
N ASP A 543 19.92 -34.13 44.81
CA ASP A 543 19.24 -34.59 46.03
C ASP A 543 20.22 -35.26 47.01
N SER A 544 21.30 -35.88 46.52
CA SER A 544 22.31 -36.55 47.36
C SER A 544 23.39 -35.64 47.95
N ASP A 545 23.43 -34.38 47.52
CA ASP A 545 24.28 -33.32 48.05
C ASP A 545 23.57 -32.46 49.12
N ILE A 546 22.38 -32.89 49.58
CA ILE A 546 21.63 -32.25 50.67
C ILE A 546 21.94 -33.03 51.96
N PRO A 547 22.62 -32.44 52.97
CA PRO A 547 22.69 -33.05 54.30
C PRO A 547 21.27 -33.15 54.87
N GLU A 548 20.98 -34.25 55.58
CA GLU A 548 19.69 -34.52 56.25
C GLU A 548 19.00 -33.23 56.76
N ARG A 549 17.97 -32.78 56.03
CA ARG A 549 17.00 -31.84 56.60
C ARG A 549 16.10 -32.65 57.52
N THR A 550 16.51 -32.72 58.78
CA THR A 550 15.59 -32.93 59.90
C THR A 550 14.37 -32.03 59.73
N GLY A 551 13.20 -32.57 60.08
CA GLY A 551 11.90 -31.97 59.82
C GLY A 551 11.70 -30.55 60.38
N SER A 552 10.60 -29.97 59.91
CA SER A 552 10.11 -28.59 60.10
C SER A 552 10.73 -27.57 59.14
N GLU A 553 9.94 -27.23 58.11
CA GLU A 553 9.58 -25.85 57.74
C GLU A 553 8.70 -25.91 56.49
N VAL A 554 7.40 -26.06 56.75
CA VAL A 554 6.34 -25.61 55.86
C VAL A 554 5.88 -24.27 56.42
N ALA A 555 6.27 -23.17 55.79
CA ALA A 555 5.48 -21.92 55.71
C ALA A 555 6.31 -20.86 54.97
N ASP A 556 5.61 -20.04 54.21
CA ASP A 556 6.04 -18.76 53.65
C ASP A 556 7.09 -18.76 52.55
N GLN A 557 6.60 -18.62 51.31
CA GLN A 557 6.75 -17.36 50.56
C GLN A 557 6.14 -17.48 49.16
N ALA A 558 4.96 -16.87 49.00
CA ALA A 558 4.44 -16.40 47.72
C ALA A 558 3.67 -15.09 47.97
N ILE A 559 4.38 -13.97 47.84
CA ILE A 559 3.84 -12.66 47.47
C ILE A 559 4.39 -12.34 46.09
#